data_AF-A0A955VAD7-F1
#
_entry.id   AF-A0A955VAD7-F1
#
_cell.length_a   1.000
_cell.length_b   1.000
_cell.length_c   1.000
_cell.angle_alpha   90.00
_cell.angle_beta   90.00
_cell.angle_gamma   90.00
#
_symmetry.space_group_name_H-M   'P 1'
#
loop_
_entity.id
_entity.type
_entity.pdbx_description
1 polymer ?
#
loop_
_entity_poly.entity_id
_entity_poly.type
_entity_poly.pdbx_seq_one_letter_code
_entity_poly.pdbx_strand_id
1 'polypeptide(L)'
;MRALLACPLALAVAAAVLGGCGDSVTFVDCPLGTTPQGAECVPIAEGDTGIATDTAQEADVRDTIGSETTDTVTNDTVIADAAAPDADVAADTNGDTAAPGPVGAACEKNADCAGGTCLDWTGGYCTALGCTAGSCPSGSGCRPFAGNAVCLADCASDGDCRAGAQACKGLLVDGAVAKSCVGVDAGAASIGSACGDATDCAGGAACLSAFPGGYCAILGCTAGSCPGGSACVRVDGVPSCLRTCAGDGDCGGAPGAERRCGVLDGFGGVGPVDVCISGAAEKPLGASCRTDFECEDGTCEVLGEGRCSQTGAPCNPETVAADCNGAEFCHVTAESRVGVCARPCVVGGLPCAGESFCLAETGDPNRGVCRPACATAGAVCNAEADLVCHFGIPIDGGGQGRYVCGRVRARDLGAACTQGAQCRSGACLSASGGAGGYCTVACGDDDYCPYLGSCVVSGADRDCLEVCFAPTDCPAGFGCQLATGASRSVCVPAN
;
A
#
# COMPACT_ATOMS: atom_id res chain seq x y z
N MET A 1 31.93 3.98 56.19
CA MET A 1 31.38 2.60 56.14
C MET A 1 30.05 2.70 55.41
N ARG A 2 29.73 2.08 54.28
CA ARG A 2 30.36 1.04 53.45
C ARG A 2 30.18 1.45 51.98
N ALA A 3 31.22 1.28 51.18
CA ALA A 3 31.18 1.34 49.73
C ALA A 3 30.63 0.01 49.19
N LEU A 4 29.72 0.07 48.22
CA LEU A 4 29.28 -1.08 47.43
C LEU A 4 29.97 -1.01 46.07
N LEU A 5 30.94 -1.91 45.88
CA LEU A 5 31.52 -2.27 44.59
C LEU A 5 30.50 -3.10 43.80
N ALA A 6 30.22 -2.71 42.55
CA ALA A 6 29.61 -3.57 41.55
C ALA A 6 30.68 -3.94 40.51
N CYS A 7 30.80 -5.25 40.27
CA CYS A 7 31.77 -5.91 39.41
C CYS A 7 31.13 -6.14 38.03
N PRO A 8 31.82 -5.87 36.89
CA PRO A 8 31.29 -6.24 35.58
C PRO A 8 31.66 -7.68 35.25
N LEU A 9 30.65 -8.51 35.02
CA LEU A 9 30.78 -9.86 34.49
C LEU A 9 30.94 -9.75 32.96
N ALA A 10 32.14 -10.01 32.44
CA ALA A 10 32.39 -10.14 31.01
C ALA A 10 31.96 -11.54 30.55
N LEU A 11 30.90 -11.61 29.76
CA LEU A 11 30.43 -12.84 29.12
C LEU A 11 31.13 -12.98 27.76
N ALA A 12 32.10 -13.90 27.66
CA ALA A 12 32.75 -14.26 26.41
C ALA A 12 31.88 -15.29 25.67
N VAL A 13 31.29 -14.89 24.53
CA VAL A 13 30.58 -15.80 23.61
C VAL A 13 31.61 -16.40 22.64
N ALA A 14 31.84 -17.70 22.75
CA ALA A 14 32.64 -18.46 21.81
C ALA A 14 31.79 -18.82 20.57
N ALA A 15 32.14 -18.27 19.42
CA ALA A 15 31.57 -18.65 18.14
C ALA A 15 32.18 -19.99 17.67
N ALA A 16 31.38 -21.06 17.68
CA ALA A 16 31.72 -22.33 17.05
C ALA A 16 31.28 -22.29 15.58
N VAL A 17 32.26 -22.35 14.66
CA VAL A 17 32.03 -22.51 13.23
C VAL A 17 31.80 -23.99 12.95
N LEU A 18 30.54 -24.38 12.73
CA LEU A 18 30.19 -25.69 12.19
C LEU A 18 30.10 -25.57 10.65
N GLY A 19 31.05 -26.20 9.96
CA GLY A 19 30.97 -26.43 8.53
C GLY A 19 29.94 -27.52 8.23
N GLY A 20 28.86 -27.15 7.56
CA GLY A 20 27.88 -28.09 6.99
C GLY A 20 27.96 -28.03 5.47
N CYS A 21 28.22 -29.18 4.83
CA CYS A 21 27.95 -29.40 3.42
C CYS A 21 26.43 -29.43 3.24
N GLY A 22 25.84 -28.36 2.71
CA GLY A 22 24.46 -28.34 2.26
C GLY A 22 24.44 -28.28 0.74
N ASP A 23 24.01 -29.36 0.10
CA ASP A 23 23.57 -29.32 -1.31
C ASP A 23 22.39 -28.34 -1.38
N SER A 24 22.65 -27.14 -1.87
CA SER A 24 21.63 -26.13 -2.12
C SER A 24 20.78 -26.58 -3.29
N VAL A 25 19.62 -27.18 -3.01
CA VAL A 25 18.56 -27.34 -4.00
C VAL A 25 17.98 -25.94 -4.24
N THR A 26 18.42 -25.30 -5.32
CA THR A 26 17.79 -24.08 -5.82
C THR A 26 16.47 -24.46 -6.46
N PHE A 27 15.36 -24.13 -5.81
CA PHE A 27 14.05 -24.15 -6.44
C PHE A 27 14.01 -23.03 -7.48
N VAL A 28 13.84 -23.39 -8.75
CA VAL A 28 13.67 -22.45 -9.84
C VAL A 28 12.17 -22.35 -10.11
N ASP A 29 11.54 -21.26 -9.67
CA ASP A 29 10.16 -20.95 -10.03
C ASP A 29 10.14 -20.48 -11.49
N CYS A 30 9.67 -21.36 -12.38
CA CYS A 30 9.56 -21.07 -13.79
C CYS A 30 8.20 -20.44 -14.14
N PRO A 31 8.17 -19.39 -14.99
CA PRO A 31 6.92 -18.80 -15.44
C PRO A 31 6.07 -19.78 -16.26
N LEU A 32 4.75 -19.59 -16.25
CA LEU A 32 3.79 -20.42 -16.99
C LEU A 32 4.19 -20.52 -18.48
N GLY A 33 4.20 -21.74 -19.02
CA GLY A 33 4.65 -22.06 -20.38
C GLY A 33 6.12 -22.49 -20.50
N THR A 34 6.86 -22.58 -19.38
CA THR A 34 8.23 -23.08 -19.33
C THR A 34 8.38 -24.18 -18.28
N THR A 35 9.34 -25.10 -18.46
CA THR A 35 9.69 -26.14 -17.46
C THR A 35 11.12 -25.95 -16.97
N PRO A 36 11.39 -26.18 -15.68
CA PRO A 36 12.75 -26.12 -15.17
C PRO A 36 13.60 -27.26 -15.77
N GLN A 37 14.72 -26.92 -16.42
CA GLN A 37 15.80 -27.85 -16.74
C GLN A 37 17.10 -27.35 -16.10
N GLY A 38 17.44 -27.91 -14.95
CA GLY A 38 18.58 -27.44 -14.16
C GLY A 38 18.32 -26.06 -13.56
N ALA A 39 19.18 -25.09 -13.88
CA ALA A 39 19.08 -23.71 -13.38
C ALA A 39 18.31 -22.76 -14.32
N GLU A 40 17.79 -23.27 -15.45
CA GLU A 40 17.14 -22.47 -16.49
C GLU A 40 15.71 -22.93 -16.73
N CYS A 41 14.83 -21.98 -17.08
CA CYS A 41 13.47 -22.25 -17.52
C CYS A 41 13.44 -22.35 -19.04
N VAL A 42 13.04 -23.51 -19.55
CA VAL A 42 13.04 -23.79 -20.99
C VAL A 42 11.60 -23.82 -21.49
N PRO A 43 11.27 -23.18 -22.63
CA PRO A 43 9.93 -23.25 -23.20
C PRO A 43 9.48 -24.68 -23.43
N ILE A 44 8.22 -24.98 -23.08
CA ILE A 44 7.61 -26.28 -23.41
C ILE A 44 7.49 -26.33 -24.94
N ALA A 45 8.20 -27.25 -25.58
CA ALA A 45 8.20 -27.35 -27.04
C ALA A 45 6.78 -27.66 -27.55
N GLU A 46 6.27 -26.82 -28.45
CA GLU A 46 4.98 -27.01 -29.12
C GLU A 46 5.02 -28.29 -29.96
N GLY A 47 4.56 -29.41 -29.38
CA GLY A 47 4.57 -30.71 -30.04
C GLY A 47 4.47 -31.90 -29.09
N ASP A 48 4.73 -31.71 -27.79
CA ASP A 48 4.58 -32.78 -26.80
C ASP A 48 3.24 -32.65 -26.07
N THR A 49 2.18 -33.19 -26.68
CA THR A 49 0.88 -33.40 -26.02
C THR A 49 0.87 -34.67 -25.17
N GLY A 50 2.03 -35.09 -24.65
CA GLY A 50 2.13 -36.13 -23.64
C GLY A 50 1.50 -35.67 -22.33
N ILE A 51 0.17 -35.77 -22.25
CA ILE A 51 -0.55 -35.78 -20.98
C ILE A 51 0.05 -36.95 -20.20
N ALA A 52 0.88 -36.66 -19.20
CA ALA A 52 1.15 -37.62 -18.14
C ALA A 52 -0.20 -37.89 -17.48
N THR A 53 -0.77 -39.08 -17.72
CA THR A 53 -1.84 -39.62 -16.90
C THR A 53 -1.38 -39.59 -15.44
N ASP A 54 -1.93 -38.65 -14.70
CA ASP A 54 -1.81 -38.57 -13.25
C ASP A 54 -2.35 -39.88 -12.68
N THR A 55 -1.44 -40.75 -12.26
CA THR A 55 -1.79 -41.96 -11.53
C THR A 55 -2.02 -41.53 -10.09
N ALA A 56 -3.18 -40.92 -9.83
CA ALA A 56 -3.73 -40.77 -8.50
C ALA A 56 -3.97 -42.18 -7.95
N GLN A 57 -2.98 -42.71 -7.25
CA GLN A 57 -3.13 -43.90 -6.44
C GLN A 57 -4.06 -43.55 -5.27
N GLU A 58 -5.29 -44.05 -5.31
CA GLU A 58 -6.27 -43.89 -4.24
C GLU A 58 -5.63 -44.32 -2.90
N ALA A 59 -5.64 -43.39 -1.94
CA ALA A 59 -5.28 -43.67 -0.57
C ALA A 59 -6.35 -44.60 0.03
N ASP A 60 -5.94 -45.86 0.15
CA ASP A 60 -6.62 -46.95 0.86
C ASP A 60 -7.04 -46.51 2.27
N VAL A 61 -8.36 -46.31 2.44
CA VAL A 61 -9.01 -46.12 3.74
C VAL A 61 -9.05 -47.49 4.42
N ARG A 62 -8.06 -47.73 5.28
CA ARG A 62 -8.16 -48.78 6.31
C ARG A 62 -9.27 -48.42 7.27
N ASP A 63 -10.41 -49.09 7.10
CA ASP A 63 -11.34 -49.32 8.20
C ASP A 63 -11.25 -50.77 8.67
N THR A 64 -11.20 -50.89 9.99
CA THR A 64 -10.99 -52.12 10.73
C THR A 64 -12.35 -52.78 10.93
N ILE A 65 -12.50 -54.07 10.61
CA ILE A 65 -13.27 -55.08 11.36
C ILE A 65 -13.10 -56.42 10.64
N GLY A 66 -12.60 -57.41 11.38
CA GLY A 66 -12.37 -58.75 10.86
C GLY A 66 -13.64 -59.59 10.77
N SER A 67 -13.55 -60.68 10.02
CA SER A 67 -14.03 -61.98 10.46
C SER A 67 -13.58 -63.03 9.45
N GLU A 68 -13.10 -64.14 10.00
CA GLU A 68 -12.60 -65.33 9.34
C GLU A 68 -13.65 -65.95 8.39
N THR A 69 -13.20 -66.48 7.26
CA THR A 69 -13.48 -67.89 6.89
C THR A 69 -12.64 -68.34 5.69
N THR A 70 -12.24 -69.60 5.81
CA THR A 70 -11.36 -70.44 5.02
C THR A 70 -11.92 -70.86 3.65
N ASP A 71 -11.02 -71.50 2.89
CA ASP A 71 -11.19 -72.40 1.72
C ASP A 71 -11.15 -71.77 0.32
N THR A 72 -10.59 -72.38 -0.73
CA THR A 72 -9.63 -73.47 -0.96
C THR A 72 -9.43 -73.52 -2.49
N VAL A 73 -8.17 -73.54 -2.97
CA VAL A 73 -7.63 -74.29 -4.16
C VAL A 73 -8.45 -74.28 -5.48
N THR A 74 -7.91 -73.81 -6.62
CA THR A 74 -7.13 -74.57 -7.64
C THR A 74 -6.97 -73.79 -8.96
N ASN A 75 -5.90 -74.13 -9.69
CA ASN A 75 -5.69 -74.07 -11.15
C ASN A 75 -5.44 -72.72 -11.85
N ASP A 76 -4.15 -72.47 -12.08
CA ASP A 76 -3.50 -72.69 -13.39
C ASP A 76 -4.31 -72.31 -14.64
N THR A 77 -4.05 -71.13 -15.20
CA THR A 77 -4.04 -70.91 -16.65
C THR A 77 -3.11 -69.75 -16.97
N VAL A 78 -1.97 -70.07 -17.58
CA VAL A 78 -1.09 -69.11 -18.24
C VAL A 78 -1.79 -68.62 -19.51
N ILE A 79 -2.42 -67.44 -19.46
CA ILE A 79 -2.88 -66.74 -20.67
C ILE A 79 -1.82 -65.69 -21.00
N ALA A 80 -1.15 -65.91 -22.13
CA ALA A 80 -0.31 -64.92 -22.78
C ALA A 80 -1.20 -63.74 -23.19
N ASP A 81 -0.99 -62.60 -22.56
CA ASP A 81 -1.63 -61.35 -22.93
C ASP A 81 -0.94 -60.84 -24.20
N ALA A 82 -1.57 -61.12 -25.33
CA ALA A 82 -1.17 -60.60 -26.62
C ALA A 82 -1.49 -59.11 -26.65
N ALA A 83 -0.45 -58.28 -26.73
CA ALA A 83 -0.56 -56.86 -27.01
C ALA A 83 -1.51 -56.64 -28.19
N ALA A 84 -2.73 -56.21 -27.90
CA ALA A 84 -3.62 -55.63 -28.88
C ALA A 84 -2.97 -54.30 -29.30
N PRO A 85 -2.76 -54.05 -30.60
CA PRO A 85 -2.31 -52.73 -31.05
C PRO A 85 -3.37 -51.71 -30.63
N ASP A 86 -2.91 -50.60 -30.04
CA ASP A 86 -3.72 -49.43 -29.72
C ASP A 86 -4.62 -49.12 -30.91
N ALA A 87 -5.92 -49.30 -30.69
CA ALA A 87 -6.92 -48.83 -31.63
C ALA A 87 -6.75 -47.31 -31.71
N ASP A 88 -6.34 -46.86 -32.90
CA ASP A 88 -6.20 -45.48 -33.32
C ASP A 88 -7.19 -44.58 -32.57
N VAL A 89 -6.68 -43.73 -31.66
CA VAL A 89 -7.40 -42.54 -31.25
C VAL A 89 -7.61 -41.76 -32.53
N ALA A 90 -8.81 -41.88 -33.09
CA ALA A 90 -9.21 -41.16 -34.28
C ALA A 90 -8.96 -39.69 -34.00
N ALA A 91 -7.87 -39.16 -34.59
CA ALA A 91 -7.60 -37.74 -34.63
C ALA A 91 -8.87 -37.09 -35.16
N ASP A 92 -9.54 -36.33 -34.30
CA ASP A 92 -10.72 -35.56 -34.66
C ASP A 92 -10.30 -34.56 -35.74
N THR A 93 -10.46 -35.03 -36.98
CA THR A 93 -10.02 -34.38 -38.21
C THR A 93 -11.15 -33.55 -38.80
N ASN A 94 -12.22 -33.32 -38.03
CA ASN A 94 -13.20 -32.28 -38.33
C ASN A 94 -12.64 -30.91 -37.95
N GLY A 95 -11.45 -30.62 -38.50
CA GLY A 95 -10.75 -29.36 -38.45
C GLY A 95 -11.40 -28.36 -39.39
N ASP A 96 -12.56 -27.86 -39.00
CA ASP A 96 -12.85 -26.46 -39.27
C ASP A 96 -11.86 -25.66 -38.40
N THR A 97 -10.69 -25.35 -38.98
CA THR A 97 -9.70 -24.45 -38.40
C THR A 97 -10.28 -23.04 -38.36
N ALA A 98 -11.22 -22.84 -37.43
CA ALA A 98 -11.69 -21.52 -37.07
C ALA A 98 -10.47 -20.65 -36.80
N ALA A 99 -10.42 -19.50 -37.47
CA ALA A 99 -9.30 -18.58 -37.29
C ALA A 99 -9.14 -18.26 -35.79
N PRO A 100 -7.91 -18.27 -35.25
CA PRO A 100 -7.70 -17.96 -33.84
C PRO A 100 -8.36 -16.63 -33.45
N GLY A 101 -9.09 -16.65 -32.35
CA GLY A 101 -9.85 -15.52 -31.83
C GLY A 101 -8.97 -14.37 -31.35
N PRO A 102 -9.43 -13.12 -31.46
CA PRO A 102 -8.72 -11.95 -30.95
C PRO A 102 -8.72 -11.91 -29.40
N VAL A 103 -8.00 -10.93 -28.82
CA VAL A 103 -8.04 -10.66 -27.37
C VAL A 103 -9.50 -10.48 -26.91
N GLY A 104 -9.88 -11.17 -25.84
CA GLY A 104 -11.25 -11.15 -25.30
C GLY A 104 -12.20 -12.22 -25.86
N ALA A 105 -11.81 -12.94 -26.92
CA ALA A 105 -12.59 -14.06 -27.42
C ALA A 105 -12.66 -15.22 -26.40
N ALA A 106 -13.74 -16.01 -26.49
CA ALA A 106 -13.81 -17.30 -25.80
C ALA A 106 -12.83 -18.29 -26.42
N CYS A 107 -12.36 -19.23 -25.61
CA CYS A 107 -11.43 -20.27 -26.03
C CYS A 107 -11.54 -21.46 -25.09
N GLU A 108 -11.12 -22.62 -25.57
CA GLU A 108 -10.95 -23.83 -24.74
C GLU A 108 -9.47 -24.20 -24.63
N LYS A 109 -8.63 -23.76 -25.57
CA LYS A 109 -7.19 -24.03 -25.63
C LYS A 109 -6.42 -22.88 -26.28
N ASN A 110 -5.11 -22.87 -26.10
CA ASN A 110 -4.21 -21.83 -26.62
C ASN A 110 -4.28 -21.65 -28.15
N ALA A 111 -4.48 -22.75 -28.89
CA ALA A 111 -4.59 -22.72 -30.36
C ALA A 111 -5.81 -21.94 -30.86
N ASP A 112 -6.81 -21.72 -30.01
CA ASP A 112 -7.98 -20.93 -30.34
C ASP A 112 -7.69 -19.42 -30.28
N CYS A 113 -6.50 -19.00 -29.86
CA CYS A 113 -6.17 -17.62 -29.57
C CYS A 113 -5.07 -17.07 -30.47
N ALA A 114 -5.34 -15.94 -31.14
CA ALA A 114 -4.35 -15.26 -31.97
C ALA A 114 -3.14 -14.75 -31.17
N GLY A 115 -3.32 -14.50 -29.86
CA GLY A 115 -2.27 -14.13 -28.92
C GLY A 115 -1.52 -15.30 -28.29
N GLY A 116 -1.90 -16.55 -28.60
CA GLY A 116 -1.21 -17.76 -28.16
C GLY A 116 -1.54 -18.24 -26.74
N THR A 117 -2.45 -17.58 -26.02
CA THR A 117 -2.82 -18.01 -24.66
C THR A 117 -4.32 -17.90 -24.42
N CYS A 118 -4.91 -18.99 -23.93
CA CYS A 118 -6.26 -19.04 -23.39
C CYS A 118 -6.18 -19.04 -21.86
N LEU A 119 -6.68 -17.97 -21.21
CA LEU A 119 -6.81 -17.96 -19.76
C LEU A 119 -7.98 -18.85 -19.34
N ASP A 120 -7.77 -19.63 -18.30
CA ASP A 120 -8.76 -20.53 -17.70
C ASP A 120 -9.76 -19.78 -16.82
N TRP A 121 -10.47 -18.82 -17.43
CA TRP A 121 -11.63 -18.17 -16.84
C TRP A 121 -12.90 -18.88 -17.27
N THR A 122 -14.02 -18.61 -16.59
CA THR A 122 -15.33 -19.15 -17.01
C THR A 122 -15.61 -18.84 -18.49
N GLY A 123 -15.58 -19.88 -19.34
CA GLY A 123 -15.76 -19.78 -20.80
C GLY A 123 -14.52 -19.30 -21.60
N GLY A 124 -13.34 -19.32 -20.99
CA GLY A 124 -12.03 -18.99 -21.57
C GLY A 124 -11.83 -17.52 -21.95
N TYR A 125 -10.58 -17.06 -21.98
CA TYR A 125 -10.26 -15.71 -22.45
C TYR A 125 -8.98 -15.70 -23.27
N CYS A 126 -9.08 -15.37 -24.57
CA CYS A 126 -7.90 -15.20 -25.39
C CYS A 126 -7.13 -13.94 -25.01
N THR A 127 -5.82 -14.08 -24.77
CA THR A 127 -4.91 -12.98 -24.46
C THR A 127 -3.54 -13.19 -25.10
N ALA A 128 -2.68 -12.19 -24.98
CA ALA A 128 -1.25 -12.29 -25.22
C ALA A 128 -0.50 -12.03 -23.90
N LEU A 129 0.46 -12.88 -23.56
CA LEU A 129 1.31 -12.74 -22.38
C LEU A 129 2.55 -11.88 -22.67
N GLY A 130 3.16 -11.33 -21.61
CA GLY A 130 4.42 -10.57 -21.71
C GLY A 130 4.28 -9.27 -22.50
N CYS A 131 3.08 -8.68 -22.53
CA CYS A 131 2.85 -7.43 -23.23
C CYS A 131 3.63 -6.28 -22.60
N THR A 132 3.83 -5.21 -23.38
CA THR A 132 4.33 -3.91 -22.90
C THR A 132 3.31 -2.83 -23.24
N ALA A 133 3.48 -1.63 -22.68
CA ALA A 133 2.60 -0.51 -22.98
C ALA A 133 2.51 -0.26 -24.50
N GLY A 134 1.29 -0.38 -25.05
CA GLY A 134 1.03 -0.21 -26.48
C GLY A 134 1.23 -1.44 -27.36
N SER A 135 1.65 -2.59 -26.82
CA SER A 135 1.82 -3.82 -27.62
C SER A 135 0.52 -4.60 -27.84
N CYS A 136 -0.54 -4.27 -27.10
CA CYS A 136 -1.83 -4.95 -27.22
C CYS A 136 -2.61 -4.43 -28.45
N PRO A 137 -3.47 -5.27 -29.06
CA PRO A 137 -4.36 -4.85 -30.14
C PRO A 137 -5.27 -3.68 -29.74
N SER A 138 -5.78 -2.94 -30.73
CA SER A 138 -6.72 -1.84 -30.51
C SER A 138 -7.93 -2.27 -29.67
N GLY A 139 -8.28 -1.46 -28.67
CA GLY A 139 -9.35 -1.77 -27.71
C GLY A 139 -8.92 -2.73 -26.59
N SER A 140 -7.62 -2.97 -26.44
CA SER A 140 -7.04 -3.70 -25.32
C SER A 140 -5.84 -2.96 -24.76
N GLY A 141 -5.62 -3.11 -23.46
CA GLY A 141 -4.46 -2.58 -22.77
C GLY A 141 -3.63 -3.68 -22.14
N CYS A 142 -2.33 -3.42 -22.01
CA CYS A 142 -1.46 -4.29 -21.24
C CYS A 142 -1.69 -4.04 -19.74
N ARG A 143 -2.01 -5.09 -18.98
CA ARG A 143 -2.37 -4.99 -17.55
C ARG A 143 -1.59 -6.03 -16.74
N PRO A 144 -1.15 -5.69 -15.51
CA PRO A 144 -0.68 -6.69 -14.57
C PRO A 144 -1.86 -7.55 -14.10
N PHE A 145 -1.74 -8.86 -14.22
CA PHE A 145 -2.73 -9.84 -13.77
C PHE A 145 -2.03 -11.12 -13.32
N ALA A 146 -2.30 -11.58 -12.09
CA ALA A 146 -1.67 -12.77 -11.50
C ALA A 146 -0.13 -12.83 -11.70
N GLY A 147 0.55 -11.71 -11.45
CA GLY A 147 2.01 -11.59 -11.59
C GLY A 147 2.55 -11.47 -13.04
N ASN A 148 1.69 -11.50 -14.05
CA ASN A 148 2.06 -11.42 -15.46
C ASN A 148 1.49 -10.16 -16.12
N ALA A 149 2.11 -9.70 -17.21
CA ALA A 149 1.56 -8.67 -18.06
C ALA A 149 0.71 -9.32 -19.17
N VAL A 150 -0.59 -9.05 -19.21
CA VAL A 150 -1.53 -9.66 -20.16
C VAL A 150 -2.36 -8.61 -20.90
N CYS A 151 -2.74 -8.89 -22.14
CA CYS A 151 -3.63 -8.00 -22.90
C CYS A 151 -5.09 -8.24 -22.48
N LEU A 152 -5.71 -7.23 -21.87
CA LEU A 152 -7.14 -7.26 -21.51
C LEU A 152 -7.91 -6.24 -22.33
N ALA A 153 -9.12 -6.61 -22.77
CA ALA A 153 -10.03 -5.72 -23.47
C ALA A 153 -10.42 -4.56 -22.55
N ASP A 154 -10.36 -3.34 -23.07
CA ASP A 154 -10.79 -2.15 -22.33
C ASP A 154 -12.32 -2.11 -22.26
N CYS A 155 -12.86 -1.53 -21.19
CA CYS A 155 -14.29 -1.43 -20.97
C CYS A 155 -14.67 -0.11 -20.29
N ALA A 156 -15.89 0.37 -20.54
CA ALA A 156 -16.49 1.48 -19.81
C ALA A 156 -17.49 0.97 -18.74
N SER A 157 -18.17 -0.15 -19.05
CA SER A 157 -19.19 -0.79 -18.24
C SER A 157 -19.18 -2.32 -18.42
N ASP A 158 -19.88 -3.05 -17.54
CA ASP A 158 -20.01 -4.51 -17.64
C ASP A 158 -20.64 -4.98 -18.96
N GLY A 159 -21.43 -4.12 -19.62
CA GLY A 159 -22.04 -4.41 -20.92
C GLY A 159 -21.05 -4.50 -22.08
N ASP A 160 -19.83 -3.98 -21.90
CA ASP A 160 -18.74 -4.12 -22.88
C ASP A 160 -18.04 -5.48 -22.77
N CYS A 161 -18.27 -6.21 -21.67
CA CYS A 161 -17.64 -7.49 -21.38
C CYS A 161 -18.57 -8.67 -21.69
N ARG A 162 -18.02 -9.88 -21.77
CA ARG A 162 -18.81 -11.09 -22.02
C ARG A 162 -19.73 -11.40 -20.84
N ALA A 163 -21.04 -11.29 -21.09
CA ALA A 163 -22.07 -11.46 -20.06
C ALA A 163 -21.93 -12.78 -19.29
N GLY A 164 -21.99 -12.70 -17.96
CA GLY A 164 -21.95 -13.85 -17.05
C GLY A 164 -20.58 -14.49 -16.83
N ALA A 165 -19.56 -14.10 -17.61
CA ALA A 165 -18.20 -14.62 -17.49
C ALA A 165 -17.19 -13.55 -17.04
N GLN A 166 -17.50 -12.28 -17.30
CA GLN A 166 -16.58 -11.16 -17.10
C GLN A 166 -17.32 -9.95 -16.52
N ALA A 167 -16.57 -9.06 -15.88
CA ALA A 167 -17.03 -7.75 -15.44
C ALA A 167 -15.99 -6.67 -15.75
N CYS A 168 -16.45 -5.42 -15.83
CA CYS A 168 -15.59 -4.28 -16.08
C CYS A 168 -14.98 -3.78 -14.76
N LYS A 169 -13.74 -4.17 -14.51
CA LYS A 169 -13.04 -3.88 -13.25
C LYS A 169 -11.98 -2.80 -13.45
N GLY A 170 -11.81 -1.95 -12.44
CA GLY A 170 -10.69 -1.02 -12.37
C GLY A 170 -9.43 -1.75 -11.87
N LEU A 171 -8.35 -1.70 -12.64
CA LEU A 171 -7.03 -2.25 -12.31
C LEU A 171 -6.02 -1.11 -12.20
N LEU A 172 -5.06 -1.23 -11.28
CA LEU A 172 -3.97 -0.27 -11.16
C LEU A 172 -2.87 -0.56 -12.20
N VAL A 173 -2.57 0.44 -13.02
CA VAL A 173 -1.54 0.41 -14.05
C VAL A 173 -0.76 1.71 -13.94
N ASP A 174 0.53 1.63 -13.61
CA ASP A 174 1.41 2.80 -13.48
C ASP A 174 0.83 3.91 -12.57
N GLY A 175 0.18 3.51 -11.47
CA GLY A 175 -0.45 4.43 -10.51
C GLY A 175 -1.80 5.00 -10.94
N ALA A 176 -2.29 4.68 -12.13
CA ALA A 176 -3.60 5.09 -12.63
C ALA A 176 -4.58 3.90 -12.64
N VAL A 177 -5.88 4.19 -12.47
CA VAL A 177 -6.94 3.17 -12.61
C VAL A 177 -7.33 3.05 -14.08
N ALA A 178 -7.09 1.89 -14.68
CA ALA A 178 -7.55 1.54 -16.01
C ALA A 178 -8.63 0.45 -15.93
N LYS A 179 -9.71 0.59 -16.70
CA LYS A 179 -10.81 -0.38 -16.69
C LYS A 179 -10.61 -1.44 -17.77
N SER A 180 -10.75 -2.71 -17.40
CA SER A 180 -10.63 -3.82 -18.33
C SER A 180 -11.62 -4.95 -17.99
N CYS A 181 -11.98 -5.74 -19.00
CA CYS A 181 -12.80 -6.94 -18.82
C CYS A 181 -11.96 -8.04 -18.17
N VAL A 182 -12.38 -8.45 -16.98
CA VAL A 182 -11.72 -9.47 -16.16
C VAL A 182 -12.71 -10.57 -15.86
N GLY A 183 -12.24 -11.82 -15.80
CA GLY A 183 -13.04 -12.96 -15.38
C GLY A 183 -13.69 -12.76 -14.01
N VAL A 184 -14.80 -13.46 -13.77
CA VAL A 184 -15.48 -13.50 -12.47
C VAL A 184 -15.77 -14.94 -12.13
N ASP A 185 -15.28 -15.39 -10.98
CA ASP A 185 -15.44 -16.78 -10.55
C ASP A 185 -16.86 -17.07 -10.06
N ALA A 186 -17.24 -18.34 -10.17
CA ALA A 186 -18.49 -18.82 -9.60
C ALA A 186 -18.41 -18.68 -8.07
N GLY A 187 -19.18 -17.75 -7.50
CA GLY A 187 -19.13 -17.44 -6.07
C GLY A 187 -18.23 -16.27 -5.70
N ALA A 188 -17.79 -15.47 -6.69
CA ALA A 188 -17.05 -14.24 -6.44
C ALA A 188 -17.73 -13.37 -5.37
N ALA A 189 -16.91 -12.84 -4.46
CA ALA A 189 -17.34 -12.20 -3.24
C ALA A 189 -17.65 -10.71 -3.42
N SER A 190 -18.54 -10.17 -2.57
CA SER A 190 -18.88 -8.75 -2.57
C SER A 190 -17.74 -7.85 -2.04
N ILE A 191 -17.90 -6.54 -2.19
CA ILE A 191 -17.01 -5.55 -1.55
C ILE A 191 -16.89 -5.84 -0.05
N GLY A 192 -15.67 -5.77 0.48
CA GLY A 192 -15.39 -6.09 1.88
C GLY A 192 -14.75 -7.44 2.12
N SER A 193 -14.93 -8.38 1.19
CA SER A 193 -14.48 -9.77 1.35
C SER A 193 -12.99 -9.94 1.02
N ALA A 194 -12.40 -11.01 1.57
CA ALA A 194 -11.07 -11.49 1.22
C ALA A 194 -11.02 -11.98 -0.23
N CYS A 195 -9.85 -11.90 -0.85
CA CYS A 195 -9.60 -12.35 -2.22
C CYS A 195 -8.11 -12.67 -2.42
N GLY A 196 -7.81 -13.64 -3.29
CA GLY A 196 -6.45 -13.89 -3.79
C GLY A 196 -6.15 -13.02 -5.01
N ASP A 197 -7.12 -12.85 -5.91
CA ASP A 197 -6.98 -12.01 -7.10
C ASP A 197 -8.31 -11.40 -7.57
N ALA A 198 -8.28 -10.68 -8.70
CA ALA A 198 -9.43 -9.91 -9.17
C ALA A 198 -10.65 -10.76 -9.60
N THR A 199 -10.50 -12.04 -9.94
CA THR A 199 -11.62 -12.93 -10.33
C THR A 199 -12.47 -13.36 -9.14
N ASP A 200 -11.87 -13.37 -7.94
CA ASP A 200 -12.56 -13.64 -6.67
C ASP A 200 -13.58 -12.55 -6.30
N CYS A 201 -13.56 -11.39 -6.97
CA CYS A 201 -14.42 -10.26 -6.63
C CYS A 201 -15.60 -10.12 -7.59
N ALA A 202 -16.80 -9.83 -7.08
CA ALA A 202 -18.01 -9.68 -7.87
C ALA A 202 -18.11 -8.29 -8.53
N GLY A 203 -18.76 -8.22 -9.70
CA GLY A 203 -19.02 -6.97 -10.43
C GLY A 203 -17.75 -6.17 -10.73
N GLY A 204 -17.83 -4.84 -10.64
CA GLY A 204 -16.70 -3.94 -10.89
C GLY A 204 -15.61 -3.89 -9.80
N ALA A 205 -15.70 -4.73 -8.75
CA ALA A 205 -14.68 -4.77 -7.70
C ALA A 205 -13.45 -5.56 -8.16
N ALA A 206 -12.26 -5.08 -7.81
CA ALA A 206 -10.97 -5.74 -7.98
C ALA A 206 -10.38 -6.10 -6.61
N CYS A 207 -9.41 -7.01 -6.59
CA CYS A 207 -8.72 -7.40 -5.37
C CYS A 207 -7.57 -6.45 -5.04
N LEU A 208 -7.67 -5.79 -3.90
CA LEU A 208 -6.57 -5.02 -3.30
C LEU A 208 -5.65 -5.97 -2.54
N SER A 209 -4.66 -6.54 -3.23
CA SER A 209 -3.69 -7.47 -2.66
C SER A 209 -2.75 -6.84 -1.61
N ALA A 210 -2.71 -5.52 -1.52
CA ALA A 210 -2.01 -4.80 -0.46
C ALA A 210 -2.64 -5.01 0.93
N PHE A 211 -3.90 -5.44 0.99
CA PHE A 211 -4.49 -5.91 2.24
C PHE A 211 -4.02 -7.34 2.55
N PRO A 212 -3.66 -7.65 3.81
CA PRO A 212 -3.51 -9.02 4.26
C PRO A 212 -4.75 -9.86 3.90
N GLY A 213 -4.53 -10.94 3.15
CA GLY A 213 -5.59 -11.80 2.61
C GLY A 213 -6.46 -11.19 1.49
N GLY A 214 -6.03 -10.06 0.93
CA GLY A 214 -6.68 -9.30 -0.15
C GLY A 214 -8.03 -8.70 0.22
N TYR A 215 -8.49 -7.68 -0.51
CA TYR A 215 -9.80 -7.06 -0.26
C TYR A 215 -10.52 -6.68 -1.54
N CYS A 216 -11.75 -7.15 -1.72
CA CYS A 216 -12.58 -6.72 -2.83
C CYS A 216 -13.04 -5.27 -2.66
N ALA A 217 -12.59 -4.38 -3.54
CA ALA A 217 -12.95 -2.96 -3.59
C ALA A 217 -13.16 -2.48 -5.04
N ILE A 218 -13.96 -1.44 -5.24
CA ILE A 218 -14.07 -0.77 -6.56
C ILE A 218 -13.05 0.35 -6.62
N LEU A 219 -12.12 0.30 -7.57
CA LEU A 219 -11.09 1.32 -7.76
C LEU A 219 -11.58 2.44 -8.68
N GLY A 220 -11.08 3.66 -8.46
CA GLY A 220 -11.40 4.82 -9.29
C GLY A 220 -12.77 5.42 -9.01
N CYS A 221 -13.26 5.36 -7.78
CA CYS A 221 -14.56 5.93 -7.42
C CYS A 221 -14.55 7.46 -7.42
N THR A 222 -15.74 8.06 -7.53
CA THR A 222 -15.98 9.49 -7.29
C THR A 222 -16.90 9.66 -6.09
N ALA A 223 -17.03 10.90 -5.58
CA ALA A 223 -17.89 11.20 -4.44
C ALA A 223 -19.33 10.73 -4.73
N GLY A 224 -19.84 9.80 -3.93
CA GLY A 224 -21.18 9.22 -4.07
C GLY A 224 -21.34 8.13 -5.14
N SER A 225 -20.27 7.68 -5.81
CA SER A 225 -20.37 6.63 -6.84
C SER A 225 -20.36 5.20 -6.29
N CYS A 226 -20.09 5.03 -4.99
CA CYS A 226 -20.00 3.71 -4.37
C CYS A 226 -21.40 3.09 -4.18
N PRO A 227 -21.52 1.76 -4.31
CA PRO A 227 -22.78 1.08 -4.02
C PRO A 227 -23.14 1.21 -2.54
N GLY A 228 -24.42 0.95 -2.22
CA GLY A 228 -24.92 1.04 -0.85
C GLY A 228 -24.11 0.16 0.13
N GLY A 229 -23.81 0.70 1.30
CA GLY A 229 -22.95 0.04 2.30
C GLY A 229 -21.45 0.21 2.04
N SER A 230 -21.06 1.09 1.12
CA SER A 230 -19.67 1.44 0.84
C SER A 230 -19.48 2.95 0.71
N ALA A 231 -18.26 3.43 0.98
CA ALA A 231 -17.87 4.83 0.85
C ALA A 231 -16.62 4.97 -0.01
N CYS A 232 -16.54 6.08 -0.75
CA CYS A 232 -15.37 6.40 -1.56
C CYS A 232 -14.34 7.07 -0.67
N VAL A 233 -13.23 6.39 -0.41
CA VAL A 233 -12.12 6.85 0.44
C VAL A 233 -10.82 6.76 -0.35
N ARG A 234 -9.78 7.48 0.05
CA ARG A 234 -8.45 7.30 -0.56
C ARG A 234 -7.73 6.15 0.12
N VAL A 235 -7.17 5.27 -0.69
CA VAL A 235 -6.34 4.15 -0.27
C VAL A 235 -5.07 4.20 -1.08
N ASP A 236 -3.93 4.44 -0.44
CA ASP A 236 -2.65 4.63 -1.14
C ASP A 236 -2.73 5.68 -2.28
N GLY A 237 -3.53 6.74 -2.06
CA GLY A 237 -3.78 7.82 -3.02
C GLY A 237 -4.90 7.52 -4.05
N VAL A 238 -5.31 6.26 -4.20
CA VAL A 238 -6.31 5.81 -5.18
C VAL A 238 -7.71 5.87 -4.54
N PRO A 239 -8.67 6.59 -5.14
CA PRO A 239 -10.04 6.59 -4.64
C PRO A 239 -10.65 5.19 -4.83
N SER A 240 -11.04 4.56 -3.72
CA SER A 240 -11.52 3.19 -3.66
C SER A 240 -12.81 3.10 -2.84
N CYS A 241 -13.78 2.31 -3.31
CA CYS A 241 -14.98 2.01 -2.55
C CYS A 241 -14.68 0.91 -1.53
N LEU A 242 -14.59 1.27 -0.25
CA LEU A 242 -14.51 0.33 0.86
C LEU A 242 -15.88 0.20 1.53
N ARG A 243 -16.15 -0.98 2.11
CA ARG A 243 -17.35 -1.25 2.91
C ARG A 243 -17.39 -0.33 4.13
N THR A 244 -18.52 0.33 4.38
CA THR A 244 -18.74 1.13 5.60
C THR A 244 -19.05 0.24 6.79
N CYS A 245 -18.74 0.70 7.99
CA CYS A 245 -19.01 0.00 9.25
C CYS A 245 -19.46 0.96 10.35
N ALA A 246 -20.11 0.41 11.37
CA ALA A 246 -20.37 1.07 12.66
C ALA A 246 -19.46 0.52 13.77
N GLY A 247 -18.89 -0.67 13.59
CA GLY A 247 -17.87 -1.25 14.45
C GLY A 247 -17.22 -2.50 13.84
N ASP A 248 -16.22 -3.06 14.53
CA ASP A 248 -15.38 -4.15 13.99
C ASP A 248 -16.17 -5.39 13.55
N GLY A 249 -17.28 -5.68 14.24
CA GLY A 249 -18.16 -6.80 13.91
C GLY A 249 -18.80 -6.71 12.52
N ASP A 250 -18.88 -5.51 11.92
CA ASP A 250 -19.43 -5.32 10.58
C ASP A 250 -18.44 -5.74 9.48
N CYS A 251 -17.15 -5.78 9.81
CA CYS A 251 -16.08 -5.94 8.83
C CYS A 251 -15.70 -7.40 8.56
N GLY A 252 -16.02 -8.30 9.49
CA GLY A 252 -15.72 -9.73 9.35
C GLY A 252 -14.24 -10.01 9.12
N GLY A 253 -13.95 -10.99 8.28
CA GLY A 253 -12.59 -11.44 7.97
C GLY A 253 -12.39 -12.93 8.27
N ALA A 254 -11.57 -13.58 7.47
CA ALA A 254 -11.04 -14.91 7.76
C ALA A 254 -9.75 -14.78 8.60
N PRO A 255 -9.29 -15.84 9.28
CA PRO A 255 -7.97 -15.84 9.91
C PRO A 255 -6.88 -15.44 8.91
N GLY A 256 -6.05 -14.44 9.25
CA GLY A 256 -5.05 -13.84 8.35
C GLY A 256 -5.58 -12.78 7.39
N ALA A 257 -6.87 -12.49 7.43
CA ALA A 257 -7.56 -11.43 6.68
C ALA A 257 -8.52 -10.65 7.60
N GLU A 258 -8.23 -10.61 8.90
CA GLU A 258 -9.03 -9.96 9.92
C GLU A 258 -9.26 -8.51 9.56
N ARG A 259 -10.47 -8.01 9.83
CA ARG A 259 -10.87 -6.64 9.56
C ARG A 259 -11.40 -5.97 10.80
N ARG A 260 -11.33 -4.65 10.79
CA ARG A 260 -11.86 -3.81 11.83
C ARG A 260 -12.38 -2.52 11.24
N CYS A 261 -13.17 -1.79 12.02
CA CYS A 261 -13.71 -0.52 11.62
C CYS A 261 -12.70 0.58 11.92
N GLY A 262 -12.33 1.33 10.88
CA GLY A 262 -11.38 2.43 10.98
C GLY A 262 -11.89 3.68 10.27
N VAL A 263 -11.32 4.81 10.63
CA VAL A 263 -11.71 6.12 10.10
C VAL A 263 -10.74 6.51 8.99
N LEU A 264 -11.25 6.67 7.76
CA LEU A 264 -10.47 7.19 6.62
C LEU A 264 -11.08 8.50 6.11
N ASP A 265 -10.28 9.31 5.44
CA ASP A 265 -10.77 10.52 4.78
C ASP A 265 -11.62 10.19 3.55
N GLY A 266 -12.85 10.71 3.54
CA GLY A 266 -13.74 10.63 2.39
C GLY A 266 -13.17 11.36 1.17
N PHE A 267 -13.36 10.77 -0.01
CA PHE A 267 -12.96 11.39 -1.27
C PHE A 267 -13.92 12.53 -1.67
N GLY A 268 -13.38 13.61 -2.24
CA GLY A 268 -14.18 14.73 -2.74
C GLY A 268 -14.71 15.68 -1.67
N GLY A 269 -14.00 15.82 -0.55
CA GLY A 269 -14.39 16.72 0.54
C GLY A 269 -15.50 16.18 1.44
N VAL A 270 -15.88 14.91 1.26
CA VAL A 270 -16.62 14.17 2.28
C VAL A 270 -15.71 14.07 3.49
N GLY A 271 -16.24 14.36 4.68
CA GLY A 271 -15.49 14.26 5.93
C GLY A 271 -15.00 12.83 6.20
N PRO A 272 -14.36 12.58 7.35
CA PRO A 272 -13.96 11.24 7.74
C PRO A 272 -15.15 10.27 7.74
N VAL A 273 -14.92 9.03 7.27
CA VAL A 273 -15.94 7.97 7.18
C VAL A 273 -15.40 6.69 7.80
N ASP A 274 -16.25 6.01 8.56
CA ASP A 274 -15.98 4.69 9.12
C ASP A 274 -16.08 3.60 8.04
N VAL A 275 -14.96 2.94 7.76
CA VAL A 275 -14.83 1.90 6.74
C VAL A 275 -14.02 0.70 7.24
N CYS A 276 -14.25 -0.46 6.64
CA CYS A 276 -13.55 -1.68 6.97
C CYS A 276 -12.13 -1.67 6.42
N ILE A 277 -11.16 -1.61 7.32
CA ILE A 277 -9.73 -1.61 7.04
C ILE A 277 -9.08 -2.92 7.48
N SER A 278 -7.76 -3.05 7.28
CA SER A 278 -6.98 -4.17 7.81
C SER A 278 -7.04 -4.21 9.34
N GLY A 279 -7.40 -5.36 9.88
CA GLY A 279 -7.37 -5.68 11.32
C GLY A 279 -6.02 -6.22 11.78
N ALA A 280 -5.16 -6.66 10.86
CA ALA A 280 -3.80 -7.13 11.14
C ALA A 280 -2.79 -5.97 11.34
N ALA A 281 -3.26 -4.72 11.35
CA ALA A 281 -2.41 -3.56 11.50
C ALA A 281 -1.93 -3.43 12.96
N GLU A 282 -0.62 -3.53 13.19
CA GLU A 282 -0.03 -3.51 14.54
C GLU A 282 0.70 -2.19 14.87
N LYS A 283 0.89 -1.29 13.89
CA LYS A 283 1.75 -0.12 14.11
C LYS A 283 0.99 1.02 14.77
N PRO A 284 1.42 1.49 15.96
CA PRO A 284 0.74 2.58 16.66
C PRO A 284 0.96 3.93 15.97
N LEU A 285 0.21 4.96 16.38
CA LEU A 285 0.43 6.34 15.94
C LEU A 285 1.89 6.76 16.07
N GLY A 286 2.44 7.34 15.01
CA GLY A 286 3.84 7.78 14.95
C GLY A 286 4.84 6.73 14.43
N ALA A 287 4.45 5.46 14.36
CA ALA A 287 5.29 4.44 13.76
C ALA A 287 5.37 4.61 12.23
N SER A 288 6.50 4.23 11.63
CA SER A 288 6.69 4.33 10.19
C SER A 288 5.76 3.36 9.47
N CYS A 289 5.15 3.80 8.38
CA CYS A 289 4.30 2.97 7.54
C CYS A 289 4.62 3.16 6.06
N ARG A 290 4.24 2.19 5.24
CA ARG A 290 4.31 2.30 3.78
C ARG A 290 2.93 2.45 3.16
N THR A 291 1.94 1.81 3.75
CA THR A 291 0.54 1.86 3.31
C THR A 291 -0.36 2.08 4.52
N ASP A 292 -1.57 2.54 4.24
CA ASP A 292 -2.64 2.77 5.22
C ASP A 292 -2.90 1.53 6.11
N PHE A 293 -2.63 0.33 5.59
CA PHE A 293 -2.92 -0.95 6.25
C PHE A 293 -1.93 -1.37 7.31
N GLU A 294 -0.78 -0.72 7.38
CA GLU A 294 0.20 -1.02 8.43
C GLU A 294 -0.22 -0.38 9.77
N CYS A 295 -1.13 0.60 9.75
CA CYS A 295 -1.43 1.46 10.88
C CYS A 295 -2.63 1.03 11.72
N GLU A 296 -2.47 1.07 13.03
CA GLU A 296 -3.53 0.80 14.03
C GLU A 296 -4.65 1.86 14.00
N ASP A 297 -4.51 2.99 13.31
CA ASP A 297 -5.65 3.88 13.03
C ASP A 297 -6.01 3.95 11.54
N GLY A 298 -5.42 3.06 10.73
CA GLY A 298 -5.76 2.86 9.33
C GLY A 298 -5.26 3.94 8.37
N THR A 299 -4.58 4.98 8.83
CA THR A 299 -4.07 6.04 7.95
C THR A 299 -2.56 6.12 8.03
N CYS A 300 -1.91 6.05 6.88
CA CYS A 300 -0.49 6.28 6.70
C CYS A 300 -0.29 7.63 6.02
N GLU A 301 0.13 8.65 6.78
CA GLU A 301 0.49 9.93 6.15
C GLU A 301 1.82 9.74 5.41
N VAL A 302 1.74 9.61 4.09
CA VAL A 302 2.90 9.49 3.21
C VAL A 302 3.68 10.81 3.24
N LEU A 303 4.89 10.75 3.79
CA LEU A 303 5.81 11.89 3.88
C LEU A 303 6.65 12.04 2.59
N GLY A 304 6.80 10.95 1.84
CA GLY A 304 7.46 10.91 0.54
C GLY A 304 7.16 9.62 -0.20
N GLU A 305 6.94 9.74 -1.51
CA GLU A 305 6.80 8.59 -2.42
C GLU A 305 8.13 7.86 -2.67
N GLY A 306 9.26 8.50 -2.37
CA GLY A 306 10.58 7.91 -2.49
C GLY A 306 11.58 8.42 -1.46
N ARG A 307 12.85 8.09 -1.70
CA ARG A 307 13.99 8.57 -0.89
C ARG A 307 15.02 9.29 -1.75
N CYS A 308 15.56 10.39 -1.24
CA CYS A 308 16.63 11.11 -1.91
C CYS A 308 17.90 10.24 -1.98
N SER A 309 18.57 10.23 -3.14
CA SER A 309 19.61 9.25 -3.46
C SER A 309 20.87 9.27 -2.58
N GLN A 310 21.14 10.36 -1.84
CA GLN A 310 22.30 10.46 -0.94
C GLN A 310 21.91 10.60 0.52
N THR A 311 20.94 11.48 0.82
CA THR A 311 20.49 11.73 2.20
C THR A 311 19.54 10.67 2.73
N GLY A 312 18.86 9.93 1.86
CA GLY A 312 17.81 8.99 2.25
C GLY A 312 16.53 9.65 2.77
N ALA A 313 16.45 10.99 2.73
CA ALA A 313 15.30 11.76 3.19
C ALA A 313 14.06 11.43 2.35
N PRO A 314 12.85 11.42 2.94
CA PRO A 314 11.62 11.23 2.17
C PRO A 314 11.43 12.36 1.17
N CYS A 315 11.11 12.01 -0.07
CA CYS A 315 10.91 12.95 -1.18
C CYS A 315 9.72 12.58 -2.05
N ASN A 316 9.20 13.56 -2.78
CA ASN A 316 8.23 13.34 -3.83
C ASN A 316 8.83 13.71 -5.20
N PRO A 317 8.54 12.94 -6.27
CA PRO A 317 9.00 13.22 -7.63
C PRO A 317 8.61 14.60 -8.16
N GLU A 318 7.50 15.14 -7.69
CA GLU A 318 7.03 16.47 -8.08
C GLU A 318 7.78 17.61 -7.38
N THR A 319 8.38 17.31 -6.22
CA THR A 319 9.04 18.31 -5.35
C THR A 319 10.50 17.96 -5.05
N VAL A 320 11.17 17.15 -5.90
CA VAL A 320 12.57 16.73 -5.70
C VAL A 320 13.51 17.88 -5.39
N ALA A 321 13.38 19.01 -6.10
CA ALA A 321 14.25 20.18 -5.89
C ALA A 321 14.06 20.85 -4.52
N ALA A 322 12.92 20.60 -3.85
CA ALA A 322 12.63 21.08 -2.51
C ALA A 322 12.95 20.02 -1.45
N ASP A 323 12.69 18.74 -1.73
CA ASP A 323 12.83 17.65 -0.77
C ASP A 323 14.26 17.11 -0.70
N CYS A 324 14.99 17.18 -1.80
CA CYS A 324 16.35 16.65 -1.94
C CYS A 324 17.36 17.77 -2.18
N ASN A 325 18.63 17.54 -1.83
CA ASN A 325 19.70 18.46 -2.19
C ASN A 325 19.83 18.55 -3.71
N GLY A 326 20.29 19.70 -4.23
CA GLY A 326 20.23 20.01 -5.68
C GLY A 326 20.98 19.06 -6.64
N ALA A 327 21.75 18.09 -6.14
CA ALA A 327 22.40 17.05 -6.94
C ALA A 327 21.78 15.64 -6.75
N GLU A 328 20.80 15.51 -5.87
CA GLU A 328 20.10 14.27 -5.56
C GLU A 328 18.87 14.10 -6.46
N PHE A 329 18.49 12.86 -6.67
CA PHE A 329 17.23 12.50 -7.32
C PHE A 329 16.37 11.70 -6.35
N CYS A 330 15.05 11.75 -6.53
CA CYS A 330 14.13 10.99 -5.72
C CYS A 330 13.99 9.57 -6.29
N HIS A 331 14.48 8.57 -5.55
CA HIS A 331 14.39 7.17 -5.94
C HIS A 331 13.05 6.60 -5.46
N VAL A 332 12.14 6.34 -6.40
CA VAL A 332 10.80 5.79 -6.14
C VAL A 332 10.80 4.29 -6.44
N THR A 333 10.57 3.50 -5.40
CA THR A 333 10.30 2.07 -5.45
C THR A 333 9.18 1.77 -4.46
N ALA A 334 8.58 0.58 -4.56
CA ALA A 334 7.58 0.13 -3.58
C ALA A 334 8.13 0.14 -2.13
N GLU A 335 9.44 0.03 -1.95
CA GLU A 335 10.12 0.01 -0.65
C GLU A 335 10.61 1.38 -0.18
N SER A 336 10.73 2.35 -1.10
CA SER A 336 11.24 3.69 -0.75
C SER A 336 10.15 4.67 -0.33
N ARG A 337 8.87 4.28 -0.42
CA ARG A 337 7.77 5.05 0.16
C ARG A 337 7.93 5.11 1.68
N VAL A 338 7.83 6.32 2.24
CA VAL A 338 7.95 6.57 3.68
C VAL A 338 6.73 7.33 4.13
N GLY A 339 6.01 6.78 5.10
CA GLY A 339 4.93 7.44 5.79
C GLY A 339 5.03 7.21 7.29
N VAL A 340 4.07 7.78 8.00
CA VAL A 340 3.91 7.61 9.43
C VAL A 340 2.45 7.43 9.78
N CYS A 341 2.17 6.47 10.66
CA CYS A 341 0.83 6.20 11.13
C CYS A 341 0.25 7.43 11.80
N ALA A 342 -0.87 7.87 11.27
CA ALA A 342 -1.61 9.05 11.70
C ALA A 342 -3.07 8.67 11.86
N ARG A 343 -3.84 9.57 12.48
CA ARG A 343 -5.29 9.49 12.47
C ARG A 343 -5.86 10.86 12.13
N PRO A 344 -6.76 10.98 11.14
CA PRO A 344 -7.48 12.23 10.92
C PRO A 344 -8.21 12.67 12.18
N CYS A 345 -8.16 13.96 12.50
CA CYS A 345 -8.87 14.56 13.62
C CYS A 345 -9.52 15.88 13.17
N VAL A 346 -10.58 16.27 13.88
CA VAL A 346 -11.30 17.53 13.62
C VAL A 346 -11.56 18.30 14.90
N VAL A 347 -11.66 19.62 14.81
CA VAL A 347 -12.02 20.48 15.95
C VAL A 347 -13.38 20.05 16.52
N GLY A 348 -13.41 19.72 17.81
CA GLY A 348 -14.63 19.24 18.48
C GLY A 348 -15.04 17.82 18.11
N GLY A 349 -14.22 17.11 17.32
CA GLY A 349 -14.41 15.70 16.99
C GLY A 349 -13.86 14.74 18.05
N LEU A 350 -13.64 13.49 17.64
CA LEU A 350 -12.99 12.48 18.48
C LEU A 350 -11.56 12.94 18.83
N PRO A 351 -11.19 12.95 20.12
CA PRO A 351 -9.84 13.34 20.52
C PRO A 351 -8.81 12.32 20.03
N CYS A 352 -7.58 12.77 19.88
CA CYS A 352 -6.44 11.90 19.62
C CYS A 352 -6.22 10.93 20.80
N ALA A 353 -5.85 9.67 20.52
CA ALA A 353 -5.77 8.62 21.52
C ALA A 353 -4.43 8.67 22.28
N GLY A 354 -4.44 8.33 23.56
CA GLY A 354 -3.22 8.31 24.37
C GLY A 354 -2.58 9.69 24.52
N GLU A 355 -1.25 9.75 24.39
CA GLU A 355 -0.46 10.99 24.45
C GLU A 355 -0.25 11.60 23.05
N SER A 356 -1.26 11.54 22.17
CA SER A 356 -1.20 12.18 20.86
C SER A 356 -2.03 13.46 20.82
N PHE A 357 -1.68 14.36 19.91
CA PHE A 357 -2.31 15.67 19.76
C PHE A 357 -2.75 15.92 18.32
N CYS A 358 -3.86 16.61 18.15
CA CYS A 358 -4.40 16.97 16.84
C CYS A 358 -3.63 18.17 16.27
N LEU A 359 -2.81 17.94 15.24
CA LEU A 359 -2.05 18.98 14.57
C LEU A 359 -2.80 19.50 13.35
N ALA A 360 -2.96 20.82 13.26
CA ALA A 360 -3.62 21.45 12.12
C ALA A 360 -2.80 21.25 10.85
N GLU A 361 -3.46 20.83 9.79
CA GLU A 361 -2.84 20.81 8.47
C GLU A 361 -2.95 22.18 7.78
N THR A 362 -2.06 22.40 6.83
CA THR A 362 -2.04 23.65 6.07
C THR A 362 -3.34 23.82 5.28
N GLY A 363 -4.08 24.89 5.57
CA GLY A 363 -5.25 25.31 4.78
C GLY A 363 -6.62 24.94 5.33
N ASP A 364 -6.72 24.15 6.41
CA ASP A 364 -7.99 23.89 7.10
C ASP A 364 -7.80 23.95 8.63
N PRO A 365 -8.31 24.98 9.32
CA PRO A 365 -8.17 25.10 10.76
C PRO A 365 -8.99 24.07 11.54
N ASN A 366 -9.93 23.39 10.88
CA ASN A 366 -10.86 22.45 11.50
C ASN A 366 -10.45 21.00 11.30
N ARG A 367 -9.41 20.73 10.49
CA ARG A 367 -8.92 19.38 10.20
C ARG A 367 -7.44 19.28 10.55
N GLY A 368 -7.07 18.12 11.04
CA GLY A 368 -5.71 17.83 11.43
C GLY A 368 -5.40 16.35 11.44
N VAL A 369 -4.20 16.03 11.90
CA VAL A 369 -3.72 14.67 12.08
C VAL A 369 -3.20 14.47 13.51
N CYS A 370 -3.57 13.34 14.12
CA CYS A 370 -3.06 12.94 15.41
C CYS A 370 -1.59 12.54 15.30
N ARG A 371 -0.73 13.21 16.07
CA ARG A 371 0.71 12.92 16.16
C ARG A 371 1.12 12.65 17.60
N PRO A 372 2.05 11.72 17.86
CA PRO A 372 2.46 11.42 19.22
C PRO A 372 3.23 12.60 19.84
N ALA A 373 3.04 12.78 21.14
CA ALA A 373 3.89 13.65 21.94
C ALA A 373 5.34 13.21 21.90
N CYS A 374 6.23 14.14 22.20
CA CYS A 374 7.61 13.81 22.55
C CYS A 374 8.16 14.79 23.59
N ALA A 375 9.39 14.58 24.05
CA ALA A 375 9.86 15.22 25.29
C ALA A 375 10.77 16.44 25.10
N THR A 376 11.56 16.49 24.02
CA THR A 376 12.69 17.42 23.90
C THR A 376 12.80 17.96 22.49
N ALA A 377 12.90 19.28 22.34
CA ALA A 377 13.13 19.94 21.04
C ALA A 377 14.29 19.29 20.26
N GLY A 378 14.07 19.05 18.97
CA GLY A 378 15.05 18.49 18.05
C GLY A 378 15.41 17.03 18.29
N ALA A 379 14.87 16.36 19.31
CA ALA A 379 15.06 14.93 19.49
C ALA A 379 14.40 14.17 18.34
N VAL A 380 15.12 13.19 17.77
CA VAL A 380 14.57 12.28 16.77
C VAL A 380 13.54 11.39 17.45
N CYS A 381 12.28 11.54 17.05
CA CYS A 381 11.16 10.77 17.59
C CYS A 381 10.77 9.60 16.67
N ASN A 382 11.07 9.70 15.37
CA ASN A 382 11.06 8.56 14.45
C ASN A 382 12.19 8.72 13.43
N ALA A 383 13.24 7.92 13.55
CA ALA A 383 14.43 8.00 12.70
C ALA A 383 14.18 7.53 11.25
N GLU A 384 13.30 6.55 11.04
CA GLU A 384 13.05 5.98 9.72
C GLU A 384 12.22 6.91 8.84
N ALA A 385 11.30 7.65 9.47
CA ALA A 385 10.46 8.67 8.86
C ALA A 385 11.04 10.10 8.92
N ASP A 386 12.26 10.26 9.46
CA ASP A 386 12.93 11.56 9.64
C ASP A 386 12.06 12.59 10.41
N LEU A 387 11.41 12.12 11.49
CA LEU A 387 10.60 12.95 12.36
C LEU A 387 11.42 13.40 13.57
N VAL A 388 11.30 14.69 13.88
CA VAL A 388 11.91 15.32 15.05
C VAL A 388 10.87 16.04 15.89
N CYS A 389 11.22 16.27 17.14
CA CYS A 389 10.37 16.97 18.08
C CYS A 389 10.36 18.47 17.82
N HIS A 390 9.18 19.00 17.54
CA HIS A 390 8.93 20.42 17.40
C HIS A 390 8.06 20.91 18.55
N PHE A 391 8.26 22.15 19.01
CA PHE A 391 7.33 22.79 19.94
C PHE A 391 6.30 23.59 19.17
N GLY A 392 5.02 23.44 19.51
CA GLY A 392 3.96 24.22 18.88
C GLY A 392 2.65 24.10 19.62
N ILE A 393 1.56 24.56 19.00
CA ILE A 393 0.23 24.58 19.61
C ILE A 393 -0.67 23.61 18.83
N PRO A 394 -1.05 22.46 19.41
CA PRO A 394 -2.03 21.59 18.80
C PRO A 394 -3.44 22.20 18.89
N ILE A 395 -4.31 21.82 17.95
CA ILE A 395 -5.66 22.39 17.84
C ILE A 395 -6.53 22.01 19.06
N ASP A 396 -6.39 20.77 19.52
CA ASP A 396 -7.17 20.20 20.63
C ASP A 396 -6.60 20.54 22.02
N GLY A 397 -5.42 21.18 22.08
CA GLY A 397 -4.70 21.42 23.34
C GLY A 397 -5.23 22.57 24.20
N GLY A 398 -6.39 23.16 23.88
CA GLY A 398 -6.90 24.36 24.56
C GLY A 398 -5.90 25.52 24.49
N GLY A 399 -5.11 25.57 23.42
CA GLY A 399 -4.02 26.51 23.22
C GLY A 399 -2.72 26.18 23.99
N GLN A 400 -2.63 25.14 24.81
CA GLN A 400 -1.36 24.87 25.50
C GLN A 400 -0.28 24.35 24.55
N GLY A 401 0.93 24.93 24.62
CA GLY A 401 2.06 24.47 23.82
C GLY A 401 2.53 23.07 24.24
N ARG A 402 2.95 22.26 23.26
CA ARG A 402 3.40 20.88 23.43
C ARG A 402 4.54 20.58 22.46
N TYR A 403 5.39 19.63 22.85
CA TYR A 403 6.32 19.00 21.94
C TYR A 403 5.62 17.86 21.22
N VAL A 404 5.62 17.90 19.89
CA VAL A 404 4.95 16.91 19.05
C VAL A 404 5.92 16.42 17.98
N CYS A 405 5.88 15.11 17.75
CA CYS A 405 6.68 14.46 16.73
C CYS A 405 6.15 14.82 15.34
N GLY A 406 6.98 15.40 14.50
CA GLY A 406 6.58 15.80 13.15
C GLY A 406 7.78 16.13 12.28
N ARG A 407 7.48 16.58 11.05
CA ARG A 407 8.48 17.07 10.10
C ARG A 407 8.07 18.45 9.64
N VAL A 408 8.99 19.40 9.74
CA VAL A 408 8.88 20.65 9.01
C VAL A 408 9.22 20.36 7.55
N ARG A 409 8.20 20.41 6.68
CA ARG A 409 8.39 20.20 5.24
C ARG A 409 9.21 21.34 4.67
N ALA A 410 9.99 21.06 3.62
CA ALA A 410 10.73 22.10 2.94
C ALA A 410 9.80 23.22 2.51
N ARG A 411 10.26 24.47 2.68
CA ARG A 411 9.54 25.70 2.31
C ARG A 411 8.30 26.04 3.17
N ASP A 412 7.87 25.17 4.08
CA ASP A 412 6.74 25.44 4.99
C ASP A 412 7.17 26.25 6.23
N LEU A 413 6.21 26.60 7.09
CA LEU A 413 6.47 27.35 8.33
C LEU A 413 7.57 26.68 9.16
N GLY A 414 8.60 27.44 9.54
CA GLY A 414 9.76 26.96 10.30
C GLY A 414 10.87 26.34 9.43
N ALA A 415 10.64 26.15 8.11
CA ALA A 415 11.66 25.60 7.23
C ALA A 415 12.82 26.60 7.04
N ALA A 416 14.06 26.11 7.02
CA ALA A 416 15.22 26.96 6.81
C ALA A 416 15.19 27.67 5.45
N CYS A 417 15.59 28.94 5.42
CA CYS A 417 15.66 29.76 4.21
C CYS A 417 16.76 30.81 4.31
N THR A 418 17.15 31.37 3.17
CA THR A 418 18.00 32.56 3.02
C THR A 418 17.30 33.67 2.25
N GLN A 419 16.23 33.37 1.51
CA GLN A 419 15.42 34.33 0.76
C GLN A 419 13.96 33.88 0.66
N GLY A 420 13.05 34.84 0.49
CA GLY A 420 11.60 34.57 0.46
C GLY A 420 11.16 33.58 -0.63
N ALA A 421 11.87 33.53 -1.77
CA ALA A 421 11.56 32.60 -2.86
C ALA A 421 11.70 31.11 -2.47
N GLN A 422 12.45 30.82 -1.40
CA GLN A 422 12.56 29.47 -0.86
C GLN A 422 11.35 29.09 -0.01
N CYS A 423 10.52 30.03 0.41
CA CYS A 423 9.31 29.72 1.15
C CYS A 423 8.16 29.40 0.18
N ARG A 424 7.25 28.51 0.60
CA ARG A 424 6.04 28.14 -0.16
C ARG A 424 5.07 29.32 -0.15
N SER A 425 4.96 29.96 1.00
CA SER A 425 4.23 31.20 1.23
C SER A 425 4.98 32.06 2.25
N GLY A 426 4.53 33.31 2.44
CA GLY A 426 5.14 34.24 3.40
C GLY A 426 6.53 34.73 3.02
N ALA A 427 7.35 35.01 4.02
CA ALA A 427 8.68 35.59 3.87
C ALA A 427 9.75 34.73 4.56
N CYS A 428 11.01 34.95 4.19
CA CYS A 428 12.13 34.40 4.94
C CYS A 428 12.49 35.36 6.08
N LEU A 429 12.06 35.05 7.31
CA LEU A 429 12.47 35.83 8.47
C LEU A 429 13.94 35.54 8.75
N SER A 430 14.79 36.56 8.59
CA SER A 430 16.24 36.41 8.68
C SER A 430 16.75 36.61 10.10
N ALA A 431 17.72 35.81 10.52
CA ALA A 431 18.44 36.01 11.77
C ALA A 431 19.26 37.30 11.74
N SER A 432 19.60 37.82 12.92
CA SER A 432 20.56 38.92 13.06
C SER A 432 21.92 38.51 12.46
N GLY A 433 22.36 39.23 11.42
CA GLY A 433 23.58 38.91 10.67
C GLY A 433 23.36 38.23 9.31
N GLY A 434 22.13 37.87 8.93
CA GLY A 434 21.75 37.56 7.55
C GLY A 434 22.29 36.26 6.95
N ALA A 435 22.89 35.36 7.74
CA ALA A 435 23.42 34.09 7.25
C ALA A 435 22.33 33.04 6.93
N GLY A 436 21.11 33.25 7.43
CA GLY A 436 19.97 32.34 7.26
C GLY A 436 18.76 32.84 8.04
N GLY A 437 17.67 32.09 7.93
CA GLY A 437 16.37 32.41 8.46
C GLY A 437 15.44 31.20 8.43
N TYR A 438 14.17 31.42 8.75
CA TYR A 438 13.13 30.43 8.57
C TYR A 438 11.90 31.03 7.88
N CYS A 439 11.15 30.17 7.19
CA CYS A 439 9.96 30.57 6.45
C CYS A 439 8.81 30.88 7.39
N THR A 440 8.21 32.05 7.22
CA THR A 440 6.94 32.44 7.86
C THR A 440 5.78 32.18 6.90
N VAL A 441 4.55 32.24 7.39
CA VAL A 441 3.34 32.25 6.55
C VAL A 441 2.41 33.35 7.03
N ALA A 442 1.58 33.93 6.16
CA ALA A 442 0.60 34.91 6.61
C ALA A 442 -0.43 34.25 7.53
N CYS A 443 -0.93 34.99 8.52
CA CYS A 443 -2.02 34.50 9.35
C CYS A 443 -3.28 34.29 8.52
N GLY A 444 -3.99 33.19 8.80
CA GLY A 444 -5.33 32.95 8.28
C GLY A 444 -6.40 33.79 8.96
N ASP A 445 -7.64 33.47 8.65
CA ASP A 445 -8.81 34.02 9.36
C ASP A 445 -8.73 33.66 10.86
N ASP A 446 -9.30 34.53 11.71
CA ASP A 446 -9.33 34.35 13.17
C ASP A 446 -7.96 34.09 13.84
N ASP A 447 -6.89 34.72 13.31
CA ASP A 447 -5.51 34.54 13.80
C ASP A 447 -4.99 33.11 13.66
N TYR A 448 -5.57 32.31 12.75
CA TYR A 448 -5.13 30.93 12.51
C TYR A 448 -3.70 30.86 12.00
N CYS A 449 -2.94 29.93 12.56
CA CYS A 449 -1.64 29.52 12.06
C CYS A 449 -1.53 28.00 12.02
N PRO A 450 -0.94 27.43 10.96
CA PRO A 450 -0.64 26.01 10.93
C PRO A 450 0.35 25.67 12.05
N TYR A 451 0.33 24.42 12.53
CA TYR A 451 1.37 23.94 13.44
C TYR A 451 2.73 24.11 12.74
N LEU A 452 3.74 24.71 13.36
CA LEU A 452 4.02 24.99 14.77
C LEU A 452 3.87 26.48 15.17
N GLY A 453 3.02 27.22 14.48
CA GLY A 453 2.97 28.69 14.53
C GLY A 453 2.01 29.33 15.52
N SER A 454 2.24 30.62 15.78
CA SER A 454 1.29 31.55 16.39
C SER A 454 1.24 32.82 15.56
N CYS A 455 0.05 33.39 15.39
CA CYS A 455 -0.10 34.64 14.67
C CYS A 455 0.52 35.78 15.48
N VAL A 456 1.32 36.61 14.81
CA VAL A 456 1.98 37.78 15.36
C VAL A 456 1.62 38.99 14.51
N VAL A 457 1.14 40.04 15.16
CA VAL A 457 0.76 41.28 14.49
C VAL A 457 1.89 42.30 14.61
N SER A 458 2.57 42.59 13.50
CA SER A 458 3.65 43.57 13.41
C SER A 458 3.24 44.73 12.51
N GLY A 459 2.65 45.77 13.10
CA GLY A 459 2.13 46.90 12.34
C GLY A 459 0.89 46.51 11.54
N ALA A 460 0.99 46.55 10.21
CA ALA A 460 -0.07 46.11 9.30
C ALA A 460 0.06 44.63 8.91
N ASP A 461 1.22 44.03 9.12
CA ASP A 461 1.52 42.66 8.72
C ASP A 461 1.11 41.68 9.83
N ARG A 462 0.61 40.51 9.42
CA ARG A 462 0.18 39.42 10.29
C ARG A 462 0.84 38.14 9.83
N ASP A 463 1.88 37.72 10.57
CA ASP A 463 2.70 36.57 10.22
C ASP A 463 2.63 35.50 11.31
N CYS A 464 2.49 34.25 10.89
CA CYS A 464 2.71 33.08 11.71
C CYS A 464 4.21 32.91 11.94
N LEU A 465 4.61 33.04 13.19
CA LEU A 465 5.97 32.79 13.65
C LEU A 465 6.03 31.49 14.44
N GLU A 466 7.18 30.81 14.41
CA GLU A 466 7.42 29.58 15.15
C GLU A 466 7.27 29.82 16.66
N VAL A 467 6.44 29.04 17.33
CA VAL A 467 6.21 29.15 18.78
C VAL A 467 7.36 28.47 19.51
N CYS A 468 7.76 29.03 20.66
CA CYS A 468 8.83 28.47 21.46
C CYS A 468 8.47 28.47 22.95
N PHE A 469 9.04 27.52 23.68
CA PHE A 469 9.02 27.46 25.13
C PHE A 469 10.37 27.92 25.72
N ALA A 470 11.45 27.55 25.07
CA ALA A 470 12.82 27.85 25.44
C ALA A 470 13.65 28.30 24.22
N PRO A 471 14.78 28.98 24.42
CA PRO A 471 15.67 29.38 23.31
C PRO A 471 16.16 28.22 22.44
N THR A 472 16.25 27.01 22.98
CA THR A 472 16.65 25.80 22.25
C THR A 472 15.62 25.31 21.25
N ASP A 473 14.37 25.80 21.32
CA ASP A 473 13.34 25.47 20.35
C ASP A 473 13.50 26.28 19.06
N CYS A 474 14.25 27.38 19.11
CA CYS A 474 14.38 28.30 17.98
C CYS A 474 15.56 27.94 17.06
N PRO A 475 15.43 28.21 15.75
CA PRO A 475 16.56 28.10 14.82
C PRO A 475 17.76 28.93 15.25
N ALA A 476 18.96 28.55 14.80
CA ALA A 476 20.19 29.28 15.13
C ALA A 476 20.10 30.77 14.72
N GLY A 477 20.44 31.67 15.64
CA GLY A 477 20.33 33.12 15.45
C GLY A 477 19.00 33.74 15.88
N PHE A 478 18.07 32.92 16.38
CA PHE A 478 16.80 33.36 16.95
C PHE A 478 16.77 33.17 18.46
N GLY A 479 15.99 34.01 19.14
CA GLY A 479 15.70 33.91 20.56
C GLY A 479 14.21 33.69 20.80
N CYS A 480 13.89 33.01 21.89
CA CYS A 480 12.51 32.79 22.30
C CYS A 480 11.98 33.98 23.10
N GLN A 481 11.10 34.79 22.51
CA GLN A 481 10.61 36.03 23.14
C GLN A 481 9.13 36.27 22.86
N LEU A 482 8.44 36.95 23.77
CA LEU A 482 7.07 37.42 23.56
C LEU A 482 7.08 38.65 22.64
N ALA A 483 6.86 38.42 21.35
CA ALA A 483 6.79 39.49 20.36
C ALA A 483 5.55 40.38 20.59
N THR A 484 5.65 41.66 20.21
CA THR A 484 4.51 42.59 20.25
C THR A 484 3.35 42.01 19.42
N GLY A 485 2.16 41.95 20.01
CA GLY A 485 0.97 41.41 19.34
C GLY A 485 0.88 39.88 19.33
N ALA A 486 1.91 39.16 19.79
CA ALA A 486 1.84 37.72 19.98
C ALA A 486 1.16 37.39 21.32
N SER A 487 0.33 36.35 21.33
CA SER A 487 -0.23 35.81 22.57
C SER A 487 0.78 34.93 23.35
N ARG A 488 1.91 34.58 22.71
CA ARG A 488 2.90 33.60 23.18
C ARG A 488 4.31 33.95 22.75
N SER A 489 5.28 33.34 23.41
CA SER A 489 6.67 33.41 22.99
C SER A 489 6.85 32.75 21.64
N VAL A 490 7.56 33.44 20.76
CA VAL A 490 7.85 33.03 19.39
C VAL A 490 9.34 33.23 19.09
N CYS A 491 9.83 32.57 18.06
CA CYS A 491 11.20 32.69 17.60
C CYS A 491 11.39 33.98 16.80
N VAL A 492 12.04 34.96 17.41
CA VAL A 492 12.38 36.25 16.78
C VAL A 492 13.90 36.41 16.69
N PRO A 493 14.43 37.24 15.77
CA PRO A 493 15.86 37.46 15.68
C PRO A 493 16.47 37.87 17.03
N ALA A 494 17.57 37.22 17.44
CA ALA A 494 18.23 37.55 18.69
C ALA A 494 18.86 38.96 18.61
N ASN A 495 18.63 39.80 19.63
CA ASN A 495 19.21 41.14 19.73
C ASN A 495 20.67 41.11 20.18
#